data_AF-A0A519RQU2-F1
#
_entry.id   AF-A0A519RQU2-F1
#
_cell.length_a   1.000
_cell.length_b   1.000
_cell.length_c   1.000
_cell.angle_alpha   90.00
_cell.angle_beta   90.00
_cell.angle_gamma   90.00
#
_symmetry.space_group_name_H-M   'P 1'
#
loop_
_entity.id
_entity.type
_entity.pdbx_description
1 polymer ?
#
loop_
_entity_poly.entity_id
_entity_poly.type
_entity_poly.pdbx_seq_one_letter_code
_entity_poly.pdbx_strand_id
1 'polypeptide(L)'
;MGEVEKAVIKTCSLAQIENQLAANKLLVAKAHGNNPEKFMIVIIKPTKSCSYKDFIDVIDEMKIADVKSYAIDDENISDRESNFLIARGI
;
A
#
# COMPACT_ATOMS: atom_id res chain seq x y z
N MET A 1 -4.52 0.75 16.74
CA MET A 1 -3.45 -0.20 16.37
C MET A 1 -3.99 -1.02 15.21
N GLY A 2 -3.39 -0.90 14.03
CA GLY A 2 -3.81 -1.66 12.85
C GLY A 2 -3.30 -3.09 12.95
N GLU A 3 -4.17 -4.04 13.26
CA GLU A 3 -3.77 -5.45 13.33
C GLU A 3 -3.58 -5.99 11.91
N VAL A 4 -2.31 -6.19 11.54
CA VAL A 4 -1.87 -6.87 10.30
C VAL A 4 -2.55 -8.24 10.15
N GLU A 5 -2.96 -8.85 11.27
CA GLU A 5 -3.63 -10.14 11.32
C GLU A 5 -5.06 -10.16 10.75
N LYS A 6 -5.78 -9.02 10.79
CA LYS A 6 -7.15 -8.89 10.24
C LYS A 6 -7.17 -8.29 8.83
N ALA A 7 -6.02 -7.87 8.31
CA ALA A 7 -5.94 -7.27 6.99
C ALA A 7 -6.13 -8.33 5.89
N VAL A 8 -7.12 -8.11 5.01
CA VAL A 8 -7.34 -8.93 3.82
C VAL A 8 -6.36 -8.48 2.74
N ILE A 9 -5.40 -9.33 2.40
CA ILE A 9 -4.45 -9.08 1.30
C ILE A 9 -5.25 -9.06 -0.02
N LYS A 10 -5.22 -7.93 -0.72
CA LYS A 10 -5.86 -7.75 -2.03
C LYS A 10 -4.80 -7.56 -3.10
N THR A 11 -5.01 -8.17 -4.25
CA THR A 11 -4.21 -7.90 -5.45
C THR A 11 -4.96 -6.89 -6.32
N CYS A 12 -4.25 -5.91 -6.85
CA CYS A 12 -4.82 -4.94 -7.79
C CYS A 12 -3.79 -4.65 -8.88
N SER A 13 -4.27 -4.27 -10.06
CA SER A 13 -3.41 -3.79 -11.15
C SER A 13 -2.90 -2.39 -10.84
N LEU A 14 -1.70 -2.04 -11.34
CA LEU A 14 -1.12 -0.70 -11.21
C LEU A 14 -2.12 0.40 -11.62
N ALA A 15 -2.80 0.24 -12.75
CA ALA A 15 -3.82 1.19 -13.23
C ALA A 15 -5.06 1.37 -12.33
N GLN A 16 -5.21 0.56 -11.27
CA GLN A 16 -6.31 0.66 -10.30
C GLN A 16 -5.82 1.12 -8.93
N ILE A 17 -4.52 1.37 -8.78
CA ILE A 17 -3.92 1.75 -7.50
C ILE A 17 -4.45 3.11 -7.04
N GLU A 18 -4.63 4.05 -7.95
CA GLU A 18 -5.20 5.38 -7.67
C GLU A 18 -6.60 5.28 -7.06
N ASN A 19 -7.51 4.53 -7.70
CA ASN A 19 -8.87 4.35 -7.21
C ASN A 19 -8.92 3.67 -5.84
N GLN A 20 -8.06 2.66 -5.62
CA GLN A 20 -7.92 2.00 -4.32
C GLN A 20 -7.44 2.99 -3.25
N LEU A 21 -6.46 3.82 -3.60
CA LEU A 21 -5.85 4.78 -2.71
C LEU A 21 -6.83 5.90 -2.33
N ALA A 22 -7.61 6.40 -3.28
CA ALA A 22 -8.68 7.36 -3.05
C ALA A 22 -9.79 6.77 -2.16
N ALA A 23 -10.22 5.53 -2.43
CA ALA A 23 -11.22 4.84 -1.62
C ALA A 23 -10.74 4.64 -0.17
N ASN A 24 -9.49 4.20 0.00
CA ASN A 24 -8.89 4.00 1.32
C ASN A 24 -8.70 5.34 2.07
N LYS A 25 -8.28 6.40 1.38
CA LYS A 25 -8.19 7.76 1.95
C LYS A 25 -9.52 8.21 2.53
N LEU A 26 -10.62 7.98 1.81
CA LEU A 26 -11.98 8.30 2.29
C LEU A 26 -12.39 7.44 3.48
N LEU A 27 -12.08 6.13 3.48
CA LEU A 27 -12.38 5.25 4.60
C LEU A 27 -11.63 5.64 5.87
N VAL A 28 -10.34 5.96 5.76
CA VAL A 28 -9.50 6.43 6.86
C VAL A 28 -10.01 7.76 7.40
N ALA A 29 -10.36 8.71 6.51
CA ALA A 29 -10.94 9.99 6.90
C ALA A 29 -12.27 9.80 7.65
N LYS A 30 -13.16 8.93 7.17
CA LYS A 30 -14.43 8.59 7.84
C LYS A 30 -14.21 7.92 9.20
N ALA A 31 -13.26 6.98 9.29
CA ALA A 31 -12.96 6.27 10.53
C ALA A 31 -12.36 7.17 11.62
N HIS A 32 -11.66 8.24 11.24
CA HIS A 32 -11.02 9.19 12.15
C HIS A 32 -11.77 10.52 12.31
N GLY A 33 -13.03 10.59 11.89
CA GLY A 33 -13.87 11.79 12.11
C GLY A 33 -13.43 13.02 11.34
N ASN A 34 -12.76 12.84 10.19
CA ASN A 34 -12.21 13.90 9.35
C ASN A 34 -11.11 14.75 10.02
N ASN A 35 -10.43 14.21 11.04
CA ASN A 35 -9.32 14.87 11.70
C ASN A 35 -8.13 15.02 10.72
N PRO A 36 -7.67 16.25 10.42
CA PRO A 36 -6.57 16.48 9.48
C PRO A 36 -5.22 15.95 9.97
N GLU A 37 -5.10 15.68 11.28
CA GLU A 37 -3.90 15.12 11.90
C GLU A 37 -3.78 13.61 11.73
N LYS A 38 -4.88 12.92 11.40
CA LYS A 38 -4.91 11.45 11.21
C LYS A 38 -5.12 11.12 9.73
N PHE A 39 -4.04 11.25 8.97
CA PHE A 39 -4.01 10.93 7.56
C PHE A 39 -3.51 9.49 7.30
N MET A 40 -3.79 9.01 6.10
CA MET A 40 -3.34 7.70 5.64
C MET A 40 -1.83 7.73 5.36
N ILE A 41 -1.10 6.77 5.95
CA ILE A 41 0.32 6.53 5.67
C ILE A 41 0.40 5.27 4.81
N VAL A 42 1.14 5.33 3.71
CA VAL A 42 1.34 4.18 2.81
C VAL A 42 2.73 3.60 3.04
N ILE A 43 2.84 2.30 3.26
CA ILE A 43 4.13 1.61 3.35
C ILE A 43 4.31 0.80 2.08
N ILE A 44 5.35 1.11 1.31
CA ILE A 44 5.70 0.45 0.06
C ILE A 44 6.81 -0.56 0.39
N LYS A 45 6.48 -1.85 0.28
CA LYS A 45 7.46 -2.92 0.45
C LYS A 45 7.78 -3.55 -0.90
N PRO A 46 8.88 -3.17 -1.57
CA PRO A 46 9.29 -3.86 -2.77
C PRO A 46 9.71 -5.30 -2.43
N THR A 47 9.47 -6.24 -3.34
CA THR A 47 9.98 -7.61 -3.23
C THR A 47 11.20 -7.78 -4.12
N LYS A 48 12.03 -8.80 -3.88
CA LYS A 48 13.21 -9.10 -4.71
C LYS A 48 12.89 -9.38 -6.18
N SER A 49 11.64 -9.75 -6.50
CA SER A 49 11.16 -9.97 -7.86
C SER A 49 10.73 -8.67 -8.58
N CYS A 50 10.64 -7.55 -7.86
CA CYS A 50 10.15 -6.28 -8.40
C CYS A 50 11.19 -5.63 -9.32
N SER A 51 10.76 -5.13 -10.49
CA SER A 51 11.65 -4.37 -11.36
C SER A 51 11.71 -2.91 -10.91
N TYR A 52 12.83 -2.24 -11.20
CA TYR A 52 12.99 -0.81 -10.92
C TYR A 52 11.86 0.04 -11.55
N LYS A 53 11.39 -0.36 -12.74
CA LYS A 53 10.28 0.31 -13.43
C LYS A 53 9.00 0.29 -12.59
N ASP A 54 8.62 -0.86 -12.05
CA ASP A 54 7.41 -1.02 -11.23
C ASP A 54 7.48 -0.15 -9.98
N PHE A 55 8.66 -0.04 -9.37
CA PHE A 55 8.86 0.81 -8.20
C PHE A 55 8.68 2.31 -8.52
N ILE A 56 9.22 2.77 -9.65
CA ILE A 56 9.05 4.16 -10.09
C ILE A 56 7.60 4.45 -10.46
N ASP A 57 6.93 3.54 -11.16
CA ASP A 57 5.51 3.66 -11.50
C ASP A 57 4.67 3.80 -10.22
N VAL A 58 4.90 2.97 -9.19
CA VAL A 58 4.17 3.10 -7.90
C VAL A 58 4.45 4.44 -7.22
N ILE A 59 5.69 4.93 -7.22
CA ILE A 59 6.02 6.24 -6.62
C ILE A 59 5.30 7.37 -7.36
N ASP A 60 5.24 7.31 -8.69
CA ASP A 60 4.57 8.33 -9.48
C ASP A 60 3.07 8.35 -9.19
N GLU A 61 2.45 7.18 -9.11
CA GLU A 61 1.04 7.05 -8.72
C GLU A 61 0.77 7.62 -7.31
N MET A 62 1.69 7.46 -6.37
CA MET A 62 1.55 8.08 -5.03
C MET A 62 1.60 9.62 -5.09
N LYS A 63 2.40 10.19 -5.99
CA LYS A 63 2.44 11.64 -6.22
C LYS A 63 1.14 12.14 -6.85
N ILE A 64 0.63 11.43 -7.85
CA ILE A 64 -0.63 11.76 -8.53
C ILE A 64 -1.79 11.74 -7.53
N ALA A 65 -1.83 10.74 -6.64
CA ALA A 65 -2.88 10.59 -5.64
C ALA A 65 -2.78 11.52 -4.41
N ASP A 66 -1.80 12.44 -4.37
CA ASP A 66 -1.54 13.35 -3.25
C ASP A 66 -1.41 12.59 -1.92
N VAL A 67 -0.60 11.53 -1.89
CA VAL A 67 -0.23 10.83 -0.66
C VAL A 67 0.95 11.55 -0.02
N LYS A 68 0.67 12.27 1.06
CA LYS A 68 1.66 13.10 1.76
C LYS A 68 2.69 12.32 2.56
N SER A 69 2.43 11.04 2.85
CA SER A 69 3.31 10.23 3.68
C SER A 69 3.36 8.81 3.18
N TYR A 70 4.49 8.48 2.56
CA TYR A 70 4.85 7.13 2.20
C TYR A 70 6.18 6.76 2.86
N ALA A 71 6.32 5.51 3.26
CA ALA A 71 7.56 4.92 3.75
C ALA A 71 7.93 3.74 2.85
N ILE A 72 9.21 3.58 2.54
CA ILE A 72 9.70 2.44 1.77
C ILE A 72 10.38 1.50 2.75
N ASP A 73 9.95 0.24 2.80
CA ASP A 73 10.48 -0.77 3.73
C ASP A 73 10.73 -2.09 2.98
N ASP A 74 12.00 -2.40 2.72
CA ASP A 74 12.41 -3.60 1.97
C ASP A 74 12.69 -4.81 2.88
N GLU A 75 12.89 -4.58 4.18
CA GLU A 75 13.40 -5.60 5.11
C GLU A 75 12.29 -6.35 5.84
N ASN A 76 11.12 -5.73 6.06
CA ASN A 76 10.07 -6.27 6.92
C ASN A 76 8.90 -6.88 6.13
N ILE A 77 9.15 -7.87 5.28
CA ILE A 77 8.09 -8.71 4.71
C ILE A 77 7.72 -9.80 5.72
N SER A 78 6.47 -9.82 6.18
CA SER A 78 6.00 -10.85 7.13
C SER A 78 5.85 -12.21 6.44
N ASP A 79 6.02 -13.31 7.18
CA ASP A 79 5.88 -14.68 6.66
C ASP A 79 4.55 -14.91 5.92
N ARG A 80 3.48 -14.24 6.35
CA ARG A 80 2.16 -14.29 5.70
C ARG A 80 2.18 -13.68 4.30
N GLU A 81 2.86 -12.55 4.14
CA GLU A 81 3.00 -11.84 2.86
C GLU A 81 3.87 -12.67 1.91
N SER A 82 5.00 -13.19 2.39
CA SER A 82 5.88 -14.09 1.65
C SER A 82 5.15 -15.35 1.17
N ASN A 83 4.36 -15.99 2.03
CA ASN A 83 3.62 -17.18 1.65
C ASN A 83 2.50 -16.88 0.63
N PHE A 84 1.89 -15.69 0.70
CA PHE A 84 0.92 -15.23 -0.29
C PHE A 84 1.55 -14.97 -1.66
N LEU A 85 2.73 -14.35 -1.68
CA LEU A 85 3.52 -14.10 -2.90
C LEU A 85 3.90 -15.42 -3.58
N ILE A 86 4.48 -16.35 -2.81
CA ILE A 86 4.87 -17.70 -3.29
C ILE A 86 3.65 -18.47 -3.81
N ALA A 87 2.51 -18.43 -3.09
CA ALA A 87 1.29 -19.11 -3.51
C ALA A 87 0.71 -18.59 -4.83
N ARG A 88 1.00 -17.33 -5.20
CA ARG A 88 0.55 -16.71 -6.45
C ARG A 88 1.62 -16.68 -7.54
N GLY A 89 2.84 -17.13 -7.25
CA GLY A 89 3.95 -17.16 -8.20
C GLY A 89 4.46 -15.77 -8.61
N ILE A 90 4.42 -14.81 -7.69
CA ILE A 90 4.85 -13.41 -7.88
C ILE A 90 6.04 -13.11 -6.95
#